data_AF-A0A7I7MIJ1-F1
#
_entry.id   AF-A0A7I7MIJ1-F1
#
_cell.length_a   1.000
_cell.length_b   1.000
_cell.length_c   1.000
_cell.angle_alpha   90.00
_cell.angle_beta   90.00
_cell.angle_gamma   90.00
#
_symmetry.space_group_name_H-M   'P 1'
#
loop_
_entity.id
_entity.type
_entity.pdbx_description
1 polymer ?
#
loop_
_entity_poly.entity_id
_entity_poly.type
_entity_poly.pdbx_seq_one_letter_code
_entity_poly.pdbx_strand_id
1 'polypeptide(L)'
;MSTAHAVAVAVCFTWLGMVIGISFIEAPLKFRAPGVSLQIGLGIGRLVFRALNTIEAVLAVVLLIVLVADPPSPTVIAAVSVVVVVLAAQLLVVRPRLTRRSDLVLAGPAAAHEAGQPTRRSRVHYSYVGLELVKIAALVISGAAALAGA
;
A
#
# COMPACT_ATOMS: atom_id res chain seq x y z
N MET A 1 -8.12 9.01 -26.91
CA MET A 1 -7.89 9.11 -25.45
C MET A 1 -8.29 10.48 -24.93
N SER A 2 -9.26 10.54 -24.02
CA SER A 2 -9.60 11.78 -23.30
C SER A 2 -8.52 12.13 -22.27
N THR A 3 -8.47 13.40 -21.84
CA THR A 3 -7.57 13.82 -20.75
C THR A 3 -7.84 13.05 -19.46
N ALA A 4 -9.10 12.78 -19.15
CA ALA A 4 -9.50 12.01 -17.98
C ALA A 4 -8.94 10.57 -18.04
N HIS A 5 -9.07 9.88 -19.17
CA HIS A 5 -8.48 8.55 -19.37
C HIS A 5 -6.96 8.57 -19.24
N ALA A 6 -6.29 9.55 -19.83
CA ALA A 6 -4.82 9.70 -19.72
C ALA A 6 -4.37 9.87 -18.26
N VAL A 7 -5.11 10.68 -17.48
CA VAL A 7 -4.84 10.88 -16.05
C VAL A 7 -5.08 9.59 -15.26
N ALA A 8 -6.17 8.86 -15.52
CA ALA A 8 -6.45 7.58 -14.85
C ALA A 8 -5.31 6.57 -15.08
N VAL A 9 -4.85 6.43 -16.33
CA VAL A 9 -3.74 5.55 -16.69
C VAL A 9 -2.46 5.96 -15.95
N ALA A 10 -2.11 7.25 -15.98
CA ALA A 10 -0.94 7.77 -15.29
C ALA A 10 -1.00 7.50 -13.78
N VAL A 11 -2.12 7.80 -13.13
CA VAL A 11 -2.31 7.56 -11.70
C VAL A 11 -2.19 6.06 -11.36
N CYS A 12 -2.84 5.17 -12.12
CA CYS A 12 -2.77 3.73 -11.88
C CYS A 12 -1.33 3.21 -11.91
N PHE A 13 -0.57 3.55 -12.95
CA PHE A 13 0.79 3.03 -13.11
C PHE A 13 1.80 3.72 -12.19
N THR A 14 1.64 5.01 -11.88
CA THR A 14 2.46 5.67 -10.84
C THR A 14 2.21 5.04 -9.47
N TRP A 15 0.95 4.80 -9.11
CA TRP A 15 0.61 4.13 -7.87
C TRP A 15 1.19 2.71 -7.81
N LEU A 16 1.03 1.93 -8.87
CA LEU A 16 1.62 0.60 -8.99
C LEU A 16 3.14 0.63 -8.76
N GLY A 17 3.84 1.56 -9.42
CA GLY A 17 5.28 1.73 -9.28
C GLY A 17 5.70 2.05 -7.85
N MET A 18 4.99 2.95 -7.16
CA MET A 18 5.27 3.26 -5.76
C MET A 18 5.05 2.06 -4.84
N VAL A 19 3.97 1.31 -5.02
CA VAL A 19 3.66 0.11 -4.22
C VAL A 19 4.76 -0.94 -4.38
N ILE A 20 5.16 -1.24 -5.61
CA ILE A 20 6.23 -2.21 -5.87
C ILE A 20 7.56 -1.69 -5.29
N GLY A 21 7.92 -0.45 -5.60
CA GLY A 21 9.17 0.17 -5.18
C GLY A 21 9.32 0.26 -3.67
N ILE A 22 8.28 0.68 -2.96
CA ILE A 22 8.35 0.90 -1.52
C ILE A 22 7.99 -0.38 -0.75
N SER A 23 6.81 -0.96 -1.00
CA SER A 23 6.29 -2.06 -0.18
C SER A 23 7.03 -3.38 -0.40
N PHE A 24 7.52 -3.65 -1.62
CA PHE A 24 8.14 -4.93 -1.97
C PHE A 24 9.65 -4.85 -2.16
N ILE A 25 10.20 -3.71 -2.56
CA ILE A 25 11.64 -3.54 -2.78
C ILE A 25 12.30 -2.87 -1.58
N GLU A 26 11.96 -1.61 -1.27
CA GLU A 26 12.58 -0.84 -0.18
C GLU A 26 12.38 -1.49 1.18
N ALA A 27 11.14 -1.84 1.52
CA ALA A 27 10.77 -2.31 2.84
C ALA A 27 11.57 -3.56 3.30
N PRO A 28 11.79 -4.60 2.46
CA PRO A 28 12.66 -5.71 2.84
C PRO A 28 14.16 -5.41 2.69
N LEU A 29 14.58 -4.61 1.70
CA LEU A 29 16.03 -4.36 1.47
C LEU A 29 16.65 -3.51 2.58
N LYS A 30 15.92 -2.56 3.17
CA LYS A 30 16.49 -1.69 4.22
C LYS A 30 17.02 -2.42 5.45
N PHE A 31 16.44 -3.58 5.77
CA PHE A 31 16.90 -4.43 6.88
C PHE A 31 18.15 -5.25 6.54
N ARG A 32 18.59 -5.24 5.26
CA ARG A 32 19.82 -5.91 4.80
C ARG A 32 21.02 -4.95 4.79
N ALA A 33 20.80 -3.66 5.00
CA ALA A 33 21.87 -2.67 4.98
C ALA A 33 22.77 -2.82 6.24
N PRO A 34 24.10 -2.80 6.09
CA PRO A 34 25.03 -2.84 7.22
C PRO A 34 24.75 -1.69 8.20
N GLY A 35 24.78 -1.99 9.50
CA GLY A 35 24.56 -0.99 10.55
C GLY A 35 23.09 -0.62 10.82
N VAL A 36 22.13 -1.18 10.08
CA VAL A 36 20.69 -0.96 10.35
C VAL A 36 20.21 -1.91 11.44
N SER A 37 19.89 -1.36 12.61
CA SER A 37 19.21 -2.12 13.67
C SER A 37 17.71 -2.29 13.36
N LEU A 38 17.07 -3.27 13.99
CA LEU A 38 15.61 -3.47 13.86
C LEU A 38 14.83 -2.22 14.25
N GLN A 39 15.26 -1.51 15.31
CA GLN A 39 14.60 -0.30 15.79
C GLN A 39 14.67 0.83 14.76
N ILE A 40 15.85 1.04 14.16
CA ILE A 40 16.06 2.03 13.09
C ILE A 40 15.19 1.66 11.88
N GLY A 41 15.23 0.40 11.43
CA GLY A 41 14.45 -0.04 10.28
C GLY A 41 12.93 0.06 10.47
N LEU A 42 12.43 -0.24 11.68
CA LEU A 42 11.01 -0.04 12.02
C LEU A 42 10.63 1.44 12.09
N GLY A 43 11.50 2.29 12.66
CA GLY A 43 11.30 3.75 12.71
C GLY A 43 11.21 4.37 11.32
N ILE A 44 12.16 4.05 10.43
CA ILE A 44 12.15 4.46 9.02
C ILE A 44 10.88 3.95 8.34
N GLY A 45 10.53 2.68 8.56
CA GLY A 45 9.32 2.07 8.03
C GLY A 45 8.05 2.87 8.37
N ARG A 46 7.87 3.33 9.61
CA ARG A 46 6.69 4.12 9.99
C ARG A 46 6.55 5.42 9.20
N LEU A 47 7.66 6.14 9.02
CA LEU A 47 7.67 7.40 8.30
C LEU A 47 7.36 7.19 6.82
N VAL A 48 8.08 6.25 6.19
CA VAL A 48 7.93 5.94 4.76
C VAL A 48 6.53 5.42 4.45
N PHE A 49 6.02 4.47 5.22
CA PHE A 49 4.66 3.95 5.00
C PHE A 49 3.59 4.98 5.33
N ARG A 50 3.79 5.89 6.30
CA ARG A 50 2.85 7.01 6.51
C ARG A 50 2.78 7.90 5.28
N ALA A 51 3.94 8.30 4.73
CA ALA A 51 4.00 9.12 3.53
C ALA A 51 3.36 8.42 2.33
N LEU A 52 3.73 7.16 2.07
CA LEU A 52 3.14 6.33 1.02
C LEU A 52 1.61 6.31 1.14
N ASN A 53 1.07 5.88 2.28
CA ASN A 53 -0.38 5.77 2.50
C ASN A 53 -1.12 7.12 2.31
N THR A 54 -0.50 8.24 2.67
CA THR A 54 -1.07 9.57 2.40
C THR A 54 -1.13 9.86 0.91
N ILE A 55 -0.07 9.56 0.16
CA ILE A 55 -0.05 9.73 -1.30
C ILE A 55 -1.07 8.78 -1.94
N GLU A 56 -1.15 7.53 -1.50
CA GLU A 56 -2.15 6.56 -1.99
C GLU A 56 -3.59 7.07 -1.80
N ALA A 57 -3.89 7.68 -0.65
CA ALA A 57 -5.21 8.28 -0.41
C ALA A 57 -5.49 9.45 -1.36
N VAL A 58 -4.50 10.31 -1.64
CA VAL A 58 -4.63 11.40 -2.62
C VAL A 58 -4.86 10.85 -4.02
N LEU A 59 -4.09 9.84 -4.45
CA LEU A 59 -4.26 9.19 -5.75
C LEU A 59 -5.63 8.51 -5.87
N ALA A 60 -6.14 7.90 -4.80
CA ALA A 60 -7.48 7.35 -4.75
C ALA A 60 -8.55 8.42 -5.01
N VAL A 61 -8.43 9.59 -4.35
CA VAL A 61 -9.34 10.72 -4.56
C VAL A 61 -9.27 11.22 -6.00
N VAL A 62 -8.07 11.36 -6.56
CA VAL A 62 -7.90 11.77 -7.98
C VAL A 62 -8.57 10.77 -8.92
N LEU A 63 -8.38 9.46 -8.73
CA LEU A 63 -9.05 8.44 -9.54
C LEU A 63 -10.58 8.54 -9.44
N LEU A 64 -11.11 8.71 -8.23
CA LEU A 64 -12.56 8.84 -8.04
C LEU A 64 -13.13 10.08 -8.76
N ILE A 65 -12.44 11.22 -8.72
CA ILE A 65 -12.85 12.44 -9.45
C ILE A 65 -12.86 12.17 -10.96
N VAL A 66 -11.81 11.53 -11.47
CA VAL A 66 -11.70 11.19 -12.90
C VAL A 66 -12.83 10.24 -13.34
N LEU A 67 -13.14 9.23 -12.53
CA LEU A 67 -14.24 8.28 -12.79
C LEU A 67 -15.61 8.96 -12.86
N VAL A 68 -15.84 10.01 -12.07
CA VAL A 68 -17.10 10.76 -12.10
C VAL A 68 -17.15 11.72 -13.28
N ALA A 69 -16.03 12.34 -13.64
CA ALA A 69 -15.95 13.31 -14.73
C ALA A 69 -16.12 12.67 -16.12
N ASP A 70 -15.54 11.49 -16.34
CA ASP A 70 -15.61 10.75 -17.60
C ASP A 70 -15.74 9.24 -17.29
N PRO A 71 -16.97 8.74 -17.08
CA PRO A 71 -17.21 7.37 -16.62
C PRO A 71 -16.59 6.33 -17.56
N PRO A 72 -15.61 5.54 -17.09
CA PRO A 72 -14.96 4.53 -17.92
C PRO A 72 -15.80 3.25 -17.99
N SER A 73 -15.26 2.21 -18.62
CA SER A 73 -15.94 0.91 -18.70
C SER A 73 -16.24 0.32 -17.31
N PRO A 74 -17.30 -0.51 -17.18
CA PRO A 74 -17.64 -1.16 -15.91
C PRO A 74 -16.47 -1.95 -15.27
N THR A 75 -15.60 -2.51 -16.09
CA THR A 75 -14.37 -3.20 -15.65
C THR A 75 -13.43 -2.26 -14.89
N VAL A 76 -13.20 -1.04 -15.40
CA VAL A 76 -12.36 -0.04 -14.73
C VAL A 76 -13.01 0.40 -13.42
N ILE A 77 -14.33 0.64 -13.41
CA ILE A 77 -15.07 1.02 -12.20
C ILE A 77 -14.95 -0.06 -11.12
N ALA A 78 -15.17 -1.32 -11.48
CA ALA A 78 -15.05 -2.45 -10.57
C ALA A 78 -13.62 -2.58 -10.01
N ALA A 79 -12.61 -2.50 -10.87
CA ALA A 79 -11.21 -2.62 -10.46
C ALA A 79 -10.75 -1.46 -9.55
N VAL A 80 -11.13 -0.22 -9.85
CA VAL A 80 -10.84 0.95 -8.98
C VAL A 80 -11.57 0.83 -7.65
N SER A 81 -12.82 0.32 -7.65
CA SER A 81 -13.56 0.07 -6.41
C SER A 81 -12.81 -0.91 -5.51
N VAL A 82 -12.23 -1.98 -6.08
CA VAL A 82 -11.38 -2.92 -5.34
C VAL A 82 -10.15 -2.21 -4.78
N VAL A 83 -9.45 -1.38 -5.56
CA VAL A 83 -8.29 -0.59 -5.07
C VAL A 83 -8.68 0.26 -3.86
N VAL A 84 -9.79 0.99 -3.93
CA VAL A 84 -10.26 1.88 -2.85
C VAL A 84 -10.66 1.09 -1.60
N VAL A 85 -11.41 0.00 -1.75
CA VAL A 85 -11.82 -0.85 -0.61
C VAL A 85 -10.61 -1.49 0.06
N VAL A 86 -9.64 -1.97 -0.73
CA VAL A 86 -8.40 -2.54 -0.21
C VAL A 86 -7.60 -1.48 0.54
N LEU A 87 -7.43 -0.29 -0.03
CA LEU A 87 -6.74 0.82 0.64
C LEU A 87 -7.44 1.17 1.97
N ALA A 88 -8.76 1.30 1.98
CA ALA A 88 -9.53 1.57 3.20
C ALA A 88 -9.30 0.49 4.26
N ALA A 89 -9.35 -0.80 3.88
CA ALA A 89 -9.06 -1.91 4.79
C ALA A 89 -7.61 -1.84 5.32
N GLN A 90 -6.63 -1.51 4.47
CA GLN A 90 -5.25 -1.34 4.90
C GLN A 90 -5.10 -0.21 5.93
N LEU A 91 -5.70 0.96 5.67
CA LEU A 91 -5.59 2.14 6.52
C LEU A 91 -6.33 2.00 7.84
N LEU A 92 -7.55 1.47 7.82
CA LEU A 92 -8.44 1.43 8.98
C LEU A 92 -8.25 0.18 9.85
N VAL A 93 -7.79 -0.92 9.27
CA VAL A 93 -7.82 -2.24 9.91
C VAL A 93 -6.41 -2.79 10.11
N VAL A 94 -5.59 -2.81 9.07
CA VAL A 94 -4.27 -3.48 9.11
C VAL A 94 -3.20 -2.59 9.72
N ARG A 95 -3.11 -1.34 9.28
CA ARG A 95 -2.08 -0.38 9.71
C ARG A 95 -2.12 -0.06 11.20
N PRO A 96 -3.28 0.14 11.86
CA PRO A 96 -3.31 0.35 13.31
C PRO A 96 -2.76 -0.84 14.09
N ARG A 97 -3.08 -2.07 13.64
CA ARG A 97 -2.57 -3.30 14.27
C ARG A 97 -1.06 -3.46 14.10
N LEU A 98 -0.53 -3.16 12.91
CA LEU A 98 0.92 -3.18 12.68
C LEU A 98 1.65 -2.13 13.52
N THR A 99 1.05 -0.95 13.64
CA THR A 99 1.62 0.16 14.45
C THR A 99 1.72 -0.25 15.91
N ARG A 100 0.62 -0.70 16.52
CA ARG A 100 0.59 -1.19 17.91
C ARG A 100 1.64 -2.27 18.18
N ARG A 101 1.79 -3.24 17.26
CA ARG A 101 2.81 -4.28 17.40
C ARG A 101 4.22 -3.71 17.32
N SER A 102 4.48 -2.81 16.37
CA SER A 102 5.78 -2.17 16.27
C SER A 102 6.09 -1.33 17.52
N ASP A 103 5.08 -0.71 18.16
CA ASP A 103 5.27 0.04 19.42
C ASP A 103 5.71 -0.88 20.56
N LEU A 104 5.10 -2.07 20.67
CA LEU A 104 5.51 -3.08 21.65
C LEU A 104 6.95 -3.56 21.44
N VAL A 105 7.37 -3.71 20.18
CA VAL A 105 8.76 -4.10 19.85
C VAL A 105 9.75 -2.97 20.18
N LEU A 106 9.36 -1.70 20.01
CA LEU A 106 10.20 -0.55 20.33
C LEU A 106 10.23 -0.22 21.83
N ALA A 107 9.23 -0.65 22.61
CA ALA A 107 9.14 -0.41 24.06
C ALA A 107 10.17 -1.20 24.91
N GLY A 108 10.95 -2.11 24.31
CA GLY A 108 12.08 -2.76 24.96
C GLY A 108 11.81 -4.18 25.49
N PRO A 109 12.83 -4.83 26.11
CA PRO A 109 12.88 -6.28 26.34
C PRO A 109 11.76 -6.84 27.22
N ALA A 110 11.27 -6.07 28.19
CA ALA A 110 10.17 -6.46 29.07
C ALA A 110 8.83 -6.62 28.32
N ALA A 111 8.58 -5.80 27.29
CA ALA A 111 7.40 -5.90 26.43
C ALA A 111 7.57 -6.95 25.30
N ALA A 112 8.82 -7.23 24.91
CA ALA A 112 9.14 -8.25 23.90
C ALA A 112 8.89 -9.69 24.39
N HIS A 113 8.94 -9.94 25.70
CA HIS A 113 8.60 -11.24 26.30
C HIS A 113 7.09 -11.55 26.18
N GLU A 114 6.21 -10.54 26.27
CA GLU A 114 4.76 -10.71 26.04
C GLU A 114 4.40 -10.77 24.55
N ALA A 115 5.19 -10.15 23.67
CA ALA A 115 4.93 -10.10 22.23
C ALA A 115 5.31 -11.40 21.47
N GLY A 116 6.02 -12.33 22.13
CA GLY A 116 6.60 -13.52 21.51
C GLY A 116 7.79 -13.21 20.60
N GLN A 117 8.64 -14.21 20.35
CA GLN A 117 9.90 -14.11 19.58
C GLN A 117 9.80 -13.12 18.39
N PRO A 118 10.68 -12.10 18.29
CA PRO A 118 10.65 -11.08 17.22
C PRO A 118 10.82 -11.64 15.79
N THR A 119 11.07 -12.94 15.65
CA THR A 119 11.28 -13.65 14.38
C THR A 119 9.99 -14.15 13.71
N ARG A 120 8.86 -14.27 14.42
CA ARG A 120 7.63 -14.80 13.80
C ARG A 120 6.82 -13.67 13.15
N ARG A 121 6.90 -13.54 11.82
CA ARG A 121 6.00 -12.69 11.03
C ARG A 121 4.55 -13.02 11.39
N SER A 122 3.84 -12.03 11.93
CA SER A 122 2.46 -12.22 12.39
C SER A 122 1.50 -12.42 11.23
N ARG A 123 0.37 -13.08 11.48
CA ARG A 123 -0.75 -13.20 10.51
C ARG A 123 -1.15 -11.84 9.90
N VAL A 124 -1.02 -10.75 10.67
CA VAL A 124 -1.32 -9.38 10.23
C VAL A 124 -0.34 -8.88 9.16
N HIS A 125 0.92 -9.29 9.22
CA HIS A 125 1.89 -8.93 8.18
C HIS A 125 1.58 -9.66 6.87
N TYR A 126 1.22 -10.95 6.94
CA TYR A 126 0.80 -11.69 5.76
C TYR A 126 -0.52 -11.15 5.17
N SER A 127 -1.47 -10.71 5.99
CA SER A 127 -2.68 -10.04 5.48
C SER A 127 -2.36 -8.72 4.78
N TYR A 128 -1.38 -7.96 5.28
CA TYR A 128 -0.92 -6.74 4.60
C TYR A 128 -0.37 -7.07 3.20
N VAL A 129 0.53 -8.06 3.10
CA VAL A 129 1.10 -8.49 1.82
C VAL A 129 0.03 -9.02 0.87
N GLY A 130 -0.92 -9.81 1.36
CA GLY A 130 -2.03 -10.31 0.56
C GLY A 130 -2.88 -9.17 -0.01
N LEU A 131 -3.23 -8.18 0.80
CA LEU A 131 -3.96 -7.00 0.34
C LEU A 131 -3.15 -6.17 -0.68
N GLU A 132 -1.84 -6.01 -0.49
CA GLU A 132 -0.98 -5.36 -1.48
C GLU A 132 -1.00 -6.09 -2.83
N LEU A 133 -0.98 -7.42 -2.85
CA LEU A 133 -1.08 -8.19 -4.09
C LEU A 133 -2.42 -8.00 -4.79
N VAL A 134 -3.53 -7.96 -4.03
CA VAL A 134 -4.86 -7.66 -4.59
C VAL A 134 -4.88 -6.25 -5.18
N LYS A 135 -4.34 -5.25 -4.45
CA LYS A 135 -4.26 -3.86 -4.92
C LYS A 135 -3.41 -3.74 -6.19
N ILE A 136 -2.28 -4.43 -6.26
CA ILE A 136 -1.43 -4.50 -7.45
C ILE A 136 -2.23 -5.06 -8.64
N ALA A 137 -2.90 -6.21 -8.47
CA ALA A 137 -3.68 -6.81 -9.55
C ALA A 137 -4.79 -5.87 -10.03
N ALA A 138 -5.50 -5.22 -9.09
CA ALA A 138 -6.56 -4.27 -9.41
C ALA A 138 -6.02 -3.00 -10.10
N LEU A 139 -4.85 -2.48 -9.72
CA LEU A 139 -4.20 -1.35 -10.39
C LEU A 139 -3.74 -1.71 -11.81
N VAL A 140 -3.18 -2.91 -12.02
CA VAL A 140 -2.81 -3.42 -13.34
C VAL A 140 -4.04 -3.54 -14.24
N ILE A 141 -5.12 -4.16 -13.74
CA ILE A 141 -6.38 -4.30 -14.48
C ILE A 141 -6.98 -2.94 -14.81
N SER A 142 -7.04 -2.02 -13.84
CA SER A 142 -7.57 -0.66 -14.04
C SER A 142 -6.78 0.10 -15.09
N GLY A 143 -5.45 0.14 -14.97
CA GLY A 143 -4.57 0.85 -15.90
C GLY A 143 -4.59 0.25 -17.31
N ALA A 144 -4.55 -1.08 -17.41
CA ALA A 144 -4.58 -1.77 -18.71
C ALA A 144 -5.95 -1.62 -19.41
N ALA A 145 -7.06 -1.76 -18.66
CA ALA A 145 -8.40 -1.59 -19.22
C ALA A 145 -8.67 -0.13 -19.62
N ALA A 146 -8.22 0.84 -18.81
CA ALA A 146 -8.31 2.26 -19.16
C ALA A 146 -7.48 2.60 -20.39
N LEU A 147 -6.30 1.98 -20.57
CA LEU A 147 -5.45 2.18 -21.74
C LEU A 147 -6.01 1.49 -22.99
N ALA A 148 -6.58 0.30 -22.88
CA ALA A 148 -7.15 -0.44 -24.00
C ALA A 148 -8.48 0.16 -24.49
N GLY A 149 -9.23 0.84 -23.61
CA GLY A 149 -10.45 1.57 -23.96
C GLY A 149 -10.23 3.03 -24.35
N ALA A 150 -8.98 3.50 -24.43
CA ALA A 150 -8.61 4.88 -24.68
C ALA A 150 -8.63 5.30 -26.16
#